data_AF-A0A8S3G1P3-F1
#
_entry.id   AF-A0A8S3G1P3-F1
#
_cell.length_a   1.000
_cell.length_b   1.000
_cell.length_c   1.000
_cell.angle_alpha   90.00
_cell.angle_beta   90.00
_cell.angle_gamma   90.00
#
_symmetry.space_group_name_H-M   'P 1'
#
loop_
_entity.id
_entity.type
_entity.pdbx_description
1 polymer ?
#
loop_
_entity_poly.entity_id
_entity_poly.type
_entity_poly.pdbx_seq_one_letter_code
_entity_poly.pdbx_strand_id
1 'polypeptide(L)'
;MNILPKKRWHVRTKDNIARVLRDEKKAAEEEQKTLRRKTLAEQEARLNNLRAKRGDHLIQFQSSEEATAKEKPLEHVNLFQLEEKGLKTTNATNDEHEKEKKAETEEFEKKLGLLTYLGGSVVESK
;
A
#
# COMPACT_ATOMS: atom_id res chain seq x y z
N MET A 1 -12.76 42.67 -37.63
CA MET A 1 -11.37 42.13 -37.50
C MET A 1 -11.12 41.73 -36.05
N ASN A 2 -10.79 40.47 -35.75
CA ASN A 2 -10.44 40.04 -34.39
C ASN A 2 -8.95 40.32 -34.10
N ILE A 3 -8.67 41.23 -33.18
CA ILE A 3 -7.31 41.63 -32.81
C ILE A 3 -6.77 40.85 -31.61
N LEU A 4 -7.62 40.10 -30.90
CA LEU A 4 -7.28 39.45 -29.65
C LEU A 4 -6.14 38.44 -29.81
N PRO A 5 -6.11 37.57 -30.84
CA PRO A 5 -5.06 36.54 -30.97
C PRO A 5 -3.64 37.12 -31.13
N LYS A 6 -3.55 38.40 -31.52
CA LYS A 6 -2.28 39.12 -31.67
C LYS A 6 -1.79 39.75 -30.35
N LYS A 7 -2.57 39.68 -29.27
CA LYS A 7 -2.23 40.27 -27.98
C LYS A 7 -1.56 39.25 -27.07
N ARG A 8 -0.49 39.67 -26.42
CA ARG A 8 0.31 38.85 -25.48
C ARG A 8 -0.48 38.36 -24.26
N TRP A 9 -1.56 39.05 -23.89
CA TRP A 9 -2.43 38.69 -22.76
C TRP A 9 -3.59 37.77 -23.14
N HIS A 10 -3.70 37.36 -24.41
CA HIS A 10 -4.78 36.47 -24.83
C HIS A 10 -4.65 35.11 -24.12
N VAL A 11 -5.64 34.77 -23.31
CA VAL A 11 -5.64 33.58 -22.43
C VAL A 11 -5.47 32.27 -23.20
N ARG A 12 -6.16 32.10 -24.35
CA ARG A 12 -6.07 30.88 -25.19
C ARG A 12 -4.82 30.77 -26.07
N THR A 13 -3.84 31.65 -25.94
CA THR A 13 -2.56 31.46 -26.65
C THR A 13 -1.78 30.33 -26.02
N LYS A 14 -1.07 29.54 -26.83
CA LYS A 14 -0.30 28.38 -26.36
C LYS A 14 0.67 28.75 -25.24
N ASP A 15 1.32 29.91 -25.35
CA ASP A 15 2.28 30.40 -24.36
C ASP A 15 1.63 30.69 -23.00
N ASN A 16 0.45 31.29 -23.00
CA ASN A 16 -0.26 31.59 -21.75
C ASN A 16 -0.85 30.33 -21.12
N ILE A 17 -1.40 29.42 -21.94
CA ILE A 17 -1.83 28.10 -21.46
C ILE A 17 -0.65 27.36 -20.83
N ALA A 18 0.53 27.35 -21.47
CA ALA A 18 1.72 26.69 -20.93
C ALA A 18 2.23 27.30 -19.62
N ARG A 19 2.05 28.62 -19.41
CA ARG A 19 2.35 29.28 -18.13
C ARG A 19 1.41 28.79 -17.03
N VAL A 20 0.10 28.80 -17.30
CA VAL A 20 -0.91 28.31 -16.36
C VAL A 20 -0.63 26.86 -15.98
N LEU A 21 -0.39 25.99 -16.96
CA LEU A 21 -0.05 24.58 -16.71
C LEU A 21 1.21 24.41 -15.85
N ARG A 22 2.23 25.27 -16.03
CA ARG A 22 3.45 25.23 -15.22
C ARG A 22 3.16 25.64 -13.78
N ASP A 23 2.35 26.68 -13.59
CA ASP A 23 1.99 27.18 -12.27
C ASP A 23 1.09 26.19 -11.53
N GLU A 24 0.12 25.59 -12.22
CA GLU A 24 -0.73 24.50 -11.70
C GLU A 24 0.10 23.28 -11.31
N LYS A 25 1.04 22.87 -12.17
CA LYS A 25 1.96 21.76 -11.87
C LYS A 25 2.82 22.08 -10.65
N LYS A 26 3.35 23.31 -10.54
CA LYS A 26 4.15 23.73 -9.39
C LYS A 26 3.33 23.71 -8.10
N ALA A 27 2.10 24.23 -8.14
CA ALA A 27 1.19 24.18 -7.00
C ALA A 27 0.90 22.74 -6.56
N ALA A 28 0.61 21.84 -7.51
CA ALA A 28 0.39 20.43 -7.23
C ALA A 28 1.63 19.75 -6.62
N GLU A 29 2.84 20.05 -7.10
CA GLU A 29 4.08 19.53 -6.52
C GLU A 29 4.32 20.02 -5.08
N GLU A 30 4.01 21.28 -4.79
CA GLU A 30 4.10 21.86 -3.45
C GLU A 30 3.10 21.19 -2.49
N GLU A 31 1.85 21.01 -2.91
CA GLU A 31 0.84 20.29 -2.14
C GLU A 31 1.29 18.86 -1.81
N GLN A 32 1.80 18.12 -2.81
CA GLN A 32 2.33 16.77 -2.61
C GLN A 32 3.51 16.74 -1.61
N LYS A 33 4.41 17.72 -1.66
CA LYS A 33 5.49 17.84 -0.67
C LYS A 33 4.95 18.09 0.74
N THR A 34 3.94 18.95 0.90
CA THR A 34 3.33 19.19 2.22
C THR A 34 2.64 17.95 2.76
N LEU A 35 1.94 17.20 1.91
CA LEU A 35 1.29 15.94 2.28
C LEU A 35 2.34 14.91 2.72
N ARG A 36 3.40 14.71 1.94
CA ARG A 36 4.52 13.83 2.31
C ARG A 36 5.17 14.21 3.63
N ARG A 37 5.34 15.51 3.90
CA ARG A 37 5.87 15.99 5.18
C ARG A 37 4.92 15.67 6.34
N LYS A 38 3.61 15.88 6.16
CA LYS A 38 2.59 15.56 7.16
C LYS A 38 2.57 14.06 7.46
N THR A 39 2.59 13.21 6.44
CA THR A 39 2.56 11.75 6.62
C THR A 39 3.79 11.23 7.35
N LEU A 40 4.99 11.75 7.02
CA LEU A 40 6.21 11.40 7.75
C LEU A 40 6.15 11.85 9.21
N ALA A 41 5.72 13.08 9.47
CA ALA A 41 5.59 13.59 10.84
C ALA A 41 4.59 12.76 11.67
N GLU A 42 3.49 12.31 11.06
CA GLU A 42 2.51 11.43 11.71
C GLU A 42 3.11 10.06 12.03
N GLN A 43 3.85 9.46 11.09
CA GLN A 43 4.54 8.19 11.30
C GLN A 43 5.57 8.30 12.43
N GLU A 44 6.40 9.34 12.44
CA GLU A 44 7.37 9.61 13.50
C GLU A 44 6.69 9.81 14.86
N ALA A 45 5.62 10.61 14.93
CA ALA A 45 4.85 10.80 16.15
C ALA A 45 4.26 9.49 16.68
N ARG A 46 3.71 8.66 15.78
CA ARG A 46 3.18 7.33 16.14
C ARG A 46 4.26 6.42 16.69
N LEU A 47 5.43 6.37 16.05
CA LEU A 47 6.58 5.58 16.49
C LEU A 47 7.11 6.07 17.84
N ASN A 48 7.22 7.38 18.04
CA ASN A 48 7.66 7.98 19.29
C ASN A 48 6.71 7.64 20.43
N ASN A 49 5.38 7.72 20.20
CA ASN A 49 4.38 7.30 21.17
C ASN A 49 4.52 5.83 21.54
N LEU A 50 4.74 4.94 20.56
CA LEU A 50 4.93 3.51 20.83
C LEU A 50 6.23 3.25 21.62
N ARG A 51 7.31 3.97 21.28
CA ARG A 51 8.59 3.88 21.99
C ARG A 51 8.47 4.36 23.43
N ALA A 52 7.77 5.47 23.67
CA ALA A 52 7.50 5.98 25.01
C ALA A 52 6.70 4.96 25.85
N LYS A 53 5.62 4.39 25.29
CA LYS A 53 4.83 3.34 25.96
C LYS A 53 5.65 2.09 26.27
N ARG A 54 6.55 1.67 25.37
CA ARG A 54 7.45 0.55 25.64
C ARG A 54 8.40 0.86 26.80
N GLY A 55 8.98 2.05 26.85
CA GLY A 55 9.85 2.47 27.95
C GLY A 55 9.12 2.42 29.30
N ASP A 56 7.89 2.93 29.33
CA ASP A 56 7.04 2.90 30.53
C ASP A 56 6.71 1.46 30.97
N HIS A 57 6.31 0.59 30.02
CA HIS A 57 6.08 -0.82 30.30
C HIS A 57 7.34 -1.58 30.75
N LEU A 58 8.52 -1.26 30.22
CA LEU A 58 9.77 -1.89 30.64
C LEU A 58 10.12 -1.52 32.08
N ILE A 59 9.96 -0.25 32.45
CA ILE A 59 10.17 0.23 33.82
C ILE A 59 9.16 -0.46 34.77
N GLN A 60 7.90 -0.56 34.35
CA GLN A 60 6.86 -1.25 35.12
C GLN A 60 7.16 -2.75 35.28
N PHE A 61 7.63 -3.43 34.23
CA PHE A 61 7.96 -4.86 34.26
C PHE A 61 9.17 -5.14 35.18
N GLN A 62 10.24 -4.34 35.07
CA GLN A 62 11.41 -4.45 35.95
C GLN A 62 11.06 -4.22 37.43
N SER A 63 10.14 -3.29 37.72
CA SER A 63 9.64 -3.10 39.09
C SER A 63 8.79 -4.26 39.62
N SER A 64 8.23 -5.09 38.74
CA SER A 64 7.41 -6.26 39.11
C SER A 64 8.21 -7.57 39.21
N GLU A 65 9.29 -7.72 38.42
CA GLU A 65 10.14 -8.91 38.43
C GLU A 65 10.94 -9.07 39.72
N GLU A 66 11.26 -7.97 40.43
CA GLU A 66 11.91 -8.04 41.75
C GLU A 66 11.01 -8.69 42.83
N ALA A 67 9.70 -8.83 42.60
CA ALA A 67 8.76 -9.36 43.59
C ALA A 67 8.42 -10.86 43.45
N THR A 68 8.73 -11.52 42.32
CA THR A 68 8.25 -12.90 42.06
C THR A 68 9.28 -13.79 41.35
N ALA A 69 10.52 -13.83 41.83
CA ALA A 69 11.54 -14.74 41.31
C ALA A 69 11.44 -16.15 41.93
N LYS A 70 10.42 -16.94 41.59
CA LYS A 70 10.44 -18.41 41.73
C LYS A 70 9.61 -19.09 40.63
N GLU A 71 10.27 -20.04 39.97
CA GLU A 71 9.76 -21.15 39.15
C GLU A 71 9.69 -20.98 37.61
N LYS A 72 10.75 -21.55 36.99
CA LYS A 72 10.95 -22.09 35.63
C LYS A 72 11.97 -21.31 34.78
N PRO A 73 12.96 -22.01 34.18
CA PRO A 73 13.89 -21.37 33.26
C PRO A 73 13.13 -20.84 32.04
N LEU A 74 13.45 -19.62 31.63
CA LEU A 74 12.90 -18.95 30.45
C LEU A 74 13.34 -19.71 29.18
N GLU A 75 12.59 -20.73 28.77
CA GLU A 75 12.76 -21.34 27.45
C GLU A 75 12.35 -20.34 26.35
N HIS A 76 13.09 -20.34 25.24
CA HIS A 76 12.77 -19.50 24.08
C HIS A 76 11.41 -19.89 23.49
N VAL A 77 10.52 -18.92 23.34
CA VAL A 77 9.21 -19.12 22.69
C VAL A 77 9.45 -19.29 21.18
N ASN A 78 9.50 -20.54 20.71
CA ASN A 78 9.56 -20.83 19.28
C ASN A 78 8.16 -20.67 18.67
N LEU A 79 7.94 -19.55 17.98
CA LEU A 79 6.69 -19.28 17.25
C LEU A 79 6.39 -20.34 16.16
N PHE A 80 7.41 -21.05 15.69
CA PHE A 80 7.31 -22.03 14.60
C PHE A 80 7.27 -23.49 15.07
N GLN A 81 7.19 -23.75 16.38
CA GLN A 81 7.13 -25.11 16.93
C GLN A 81 6.03 -25.97 16.30
N LEU A 82 4.89 -25.36 15.94
CA LEU A 82 3.76 -26.07 15.32
C LEU A 82 4.03 -26.40 13.84
N GLU A 83 4.72 -25.51 13.12
CA GLU A 83 5.11 -25.72 11.72
C GLU A 83 6.24 -26.75 11.60
N GLU A 84 7.24 -26.70 12.48
CA GLU A 84 8.33 -27.69 12.55
C GLU A 84 7.82 -29.09 12.91
N LYS A 85 6.78 -29.18 13.75
CA LYS A 85 6.10 -30.43 14.09
C LYS A 85 5.15 -30.91 12.98
N GLY A 86 5.09 -30.22 11.84
CA GLY A 86 4.27 -30.62 10.69
C GLY A 86 2.77 -30.47 10.89
N LEU A 87 2.32 -29.89 12.00
CA LEU A 87 0.92 -29.65 12.32
C LEU A 87 0.50 -28.31 11.71
N LYS A 88 0.45 -28.26 10.38
CA LYS A 88 0.01 -27.08 9.62
C LYS A 88 -1.51 -26.96 9.71
N THR A 89 -2.02 -26.23 10.70
CA THR A 89 -3.46 -26.00 10.87
C THR A 89 -4.03 -24.95 9.89
N THR A 90 -3.19 -24.24 9.14
CA THR A 90 -3.61 -23.08 8.33
C THR A 90 -3.15 -23.12 6.87
N ASN A 91 -2.95 -24.31 6.30
CA ASN A 91 -2.78 -24.46 4.84
C ASN A 91 -4.13 -24.47 4.09
N ALA A 92 -5.18 -23.84 4.62
CA ALA A 92 -6.35 -23.58 3.82
C ALA A 92 -6.01 -22.41 2.90
N THR A 93 -5.53 -22.71 1.69
CA THR A 93 -5.53 -21.71 0.63
C THR A 93 -6.97 -21.22 0.47
N ASN A 94 -7.15 -19.91 0.38
CA ASN A 94 -8.48 -19.35 0.21
C ASN A 94 -8.98 -19.75 -1.18
N ASP A 95 -9.93 -20.70 -1.23
CA ASP A 95 -10.52 -21.22 -2.46
C ASP A 95 -11.11 -20.11 -3.35
N GLU A 96 -11.61 -19.03 -2.74
CA GLU A 96 -12.13 -17.87 -3.47
C GLU A 96 -11.02 -17.14 -4.24
N HIS A 97 -9.86 -16.98 -3.61
CA HIS A 97 -8.70 -16.30 -4.18
C HIS A 97 -8.02 -17.12 -5.30
N GLU A 98 -8.04 -18.45 -5.23
CA GLU A 98 -7.56 -19.27 -6.35
C GLU A 98 -8.50 -19.22 -7.56
N LYS A 99 -9.82 -19.16 -7.33
CA LYS A 99 -10.81 -19.01 -8.40
C LYS A 99 -10.73 -17.64 -9.07
N GLU A 100 -10.59 -16.58 -8.28
CA GLU A 100 -10.43 -15.21 -8.79
C GLU A 100 -9.18 -15.10 -9.67
N LYS A 101 -8.03 -15.60 -9.20
CA LYS A 101 -6.80 -15.61 -10.02
C LYS A 101 -6.93 -16.38 -11.31
N LYS A 102 -7.62 -17.52 -11.31
CA LYS A 102 -7.88 -18.29 -12.54
C LYS A 102 -8.76 -17.51 -13.51
N ALA A 103 -9.82 -16.88 -13.02
CA ALA A 103 -10.69 -16.03 -13.84
C ALA A 103 -9.92 -14.83 -14.44
N GLU A 104 -9.09 -14.15 -13.66
CA GLU A 104 -8.24 -13.05 -14.14
C GLU A 104 -7.27 -13.51 -15.23
N THR A 105 -6.63 -14.67 -15.06
CA THR A 105 -5.73 -15.23 -16.07
C THR A 105 -6.49 -15.58 -17.36
N GLU A 106 -7.69 -16.14 -17.26
CA GLU A 106 -8.52 -16.45 -18.42
C GLU A 106 -9.01 -15.18 -19.13
N GLU A 107 -9.43 -14.15 -18.39
CA GLU A 107 -9.81 -12.86 -18.97
C GLU A 107 -8.63 -12.19 -19.69
N PHE A 108 -7.44 -12.27 -19.10
CA PHE A 108 -6.22 -11.74 -19.72
C PHE A 108 -5.86 -12.50 -21.00
N GLU A 109 -5.94 -13.84 -20.99
CA GLU A 109 -5.69 -14.68 -22.16
C GLU A 109 -6.76 -14.50 -23.25
N LYS A 110 -8.03 -14.30 -22.88
CA LYS A 110 -9.12 -13.91 -23.79
C LYS A 110 -8.85 -12.55 -24.42
N LYS A 111 -8.42 -11.56 -23.63
CA LYS A 111 -8.09 -10.21 -24.11
C LYS A 111 -6.87 -10.20 -25.05
N LEU A 112 -5.88 -11.07 -24.80
CA LEU A 112 -4.73 -11.27 -25.69
C LEU A 112 -5.05 -12.12 -26.92
N GLY A 113 -6.19 -12.82 -26.93
CA GLY A 113 -6.60 -13.70 -28.02
C GLY A 113 -5.95 -15.09 -28.01
N LEU A 114 -5.19 -15.43 -26.97
CA LEU A 114 -4.51 -16.72 -26.82
C LEU A 114 -5.52 -17.86 -26.64
N LEU A 115 -6.54 -17.64 -25.80
CA LEU A 115 -7.58 -18.64 -25.54
C LEU A 115 -8.50 -18.87 -26.75
N THR A 116 -8.77 -17.82 -27.53
CA THR A 116 -9.49 -17.93 -28.82
C THR A 116 -8.69 -18.67 -29.88
N TYR A 117 -7.37 -18.48 -29.95
CA TYR A 117 -6.51 -19.19 -30.90
C TYR A 117 -6.45 -20.70 -30.61
N LEU A 118 -6.53 -21.08 -29.34
CA LEU A 118 -6.56 -22.48 -28.90
C LEU A 118 -7.93 -23.18 -29.07
N GLY A 119 -8.89 -22.54 -29.75
CA GLY A 119 -10.17 -23.16 -30.09
C GLY A 119 -11.27 -23.04 -29.03
N GLY A 120 -11.15 -22.13 -28.05
CA GLY A 120 -12.24 -21.79 -27.14
C GLY A 120 -13.45 -21.22 -27.91
N SER A 121 -14.66 -21.69 -27.60
CA SER A 121 -15.88 -21.30 -28.32
C SER A 121 -16.18 -19.80 -28.21
N VAL A 122 -16.51 -19.18 -29.34
CA VAL A 122 -16.78 -17.73 -29.54
C VAL A 122 -18.19 -17.32 -29.06
N VAL A 123 -18.81 -18.05 -28.14
CA VAL A 123 -20.27 -17.91 -27.91
C VAL A 123 -20.65 -16.85 -26.86
N GLU A 124 -19.73 -16.39 -26.00
CA GLU A 124 -20.11 -15.58 -24.82
C GLU A 124 -19.72 -14.09 -24.88
N SER A 125 -19.30 -13.57 -26.04
CA SER A 125 -19.05 -12.12 -26.21
C SER A 125 -20.27 -11.42 -26.81
N LYS A 126 -21.36 -11.26 -26.03
CA LYS A 126 -22.46 -10.36 -26.38
C LYS A 126 -23.12 -9.72 -25.17
#